data_AF-A0A1R4H868-F1
#
_entry.id   AF-A0A1R4H868-F1
#
_cell.length_a   1.000
_cell.length_b   1.000
_cell.length_c   1.000
_cell.angle_alpha   90.00
_cell.angle_beta   90.00
_cell.angle_gamma   90.00
#
_symmetry.space_group_name_H-M   'P 1'
#
loop_
_entity.id
_entity.type
_entity.pdbx_description
1 polymer ?
#
loop_
_entity_poly.entity_id
_entity_poly.type
_entity_poly.pdbx_seq_one_letter_code
_entity_poly.pdbx_strand_id
1 'polypeptide(L)'
;MFVGKYAYAAPEQINGGEIGAYTDIYSLALVLAEAVLGKKLEMGTSEDSARKARLTVPNLSQIPKELKAQLTAMLHPNPKQRLQSMSDLLKHWPYPPESSKINKFLLLGSVALAASVIGLVLWPSDPINKTNPADINRGYGYLTVHSNPEGALVLANDNHTFIGVTPINKAFIAVGSNNIVIKKNGYSNIEKNIEIKQNSEQALDDIILNKMSATE
;
A
#
# COMPACT_ATOMS: atom_id res chain seq x y z
N MET A 1 13.97 -11.39 -26.08
CA MET A 1 13.90 -9.95 -25.78
C MET A 1 12.95 -9.77 -24.60
N PHE A 2 13.47 -9.49 -23.41
CA PHE A 2 12.70 -9.50 -22.16
C PHE A 2 12.33 -8.05 -21.80
N VAL A 3 11.08 -7.67 -22.08
CA VAL A 3 10.58 -6.28 -22.04
C VAL A 3 10.30 -5.78 -20.60
N GLY A 4 10.31 -6.68 -19.61
CA GLY A 4 9.83 -6.36 -18.26
C GLY A 4 10.84 -5.74 -17.29
N LYS A 5 12.14 -6.09 -17.37
CA LYS A 5 13.10 -5.73 -16.31
C LYS A 5 13.34 -4.23 -16.20
N TYR A 6 13.30 -3.50 -17.32
CA TYR A 6 13.69 -2.08 -17.36
C TYR A 6 12.53 -1.11 -17.31
N ALA A 7 11.32 -1.48 -17.72
CA ALA A 7 10.20 -0.53 -17.80
C ALA A 7 9.88 0.09 -16.43
N TYR A 8 10.02 -0.69 -15.35
CA TYR A 8 9.61 -0.29 -14.00
C TYR A 8 10.77 -0.15 -13.00
N ALA A 9 11.98 -0.58 -13.35
CA ALA A 9 13.12 -0.52 -12.44
C ALA A 9 13.42 0.90 -11.96
N ALA A 10 13.87 1.07 -10.72
CA ALA A 10 14.32 2.37 -10.23
C ALA A 10 15.74 2.70 -10.76
N PRO A 11 16.14 4.00 -10.75
CA PRO A 11 17.50 4.42 -11.15
C PRO A 11 18.62 3.64 -10.47
N GLU A 12 18.50 3.41 -9.17
CA GLU A 12 19.46 2.66 -8.35
C GLU A 12 19.58 1.18 -8.77
N GLN A 13 18.50 0.55 -9.22
CA GLN A 13 18.52 -0.85 -9.69
C GLN A 13 19.27 -1.00 -11.03
N ILE A 14 19.35 0.08 -11.81
CA ILE A 14 20.07 0.10 -13.10
C ILE A 14 21.52 0.54 -12.91
N ASN A 15 21.79 1.42 -11.95
CA ASN A 15 23.12 1.98 -11.71
C ASN A 15 23.91 1.23 -10.63
N GLY A 16 23.35 0.17 -10.03
CA GLY A 16 24.02 -0.62 -8.99
C GLY A 16 24.11 0.08 -7.63
N GLY A 17 23.13 0.95 -7.32
CA GLY A 17 23.03 1.61 -6.01
C GLY A 17 22.36 0.73 -4.95
N GLU A 18 22.31 1.23 -3.72
CA GLU A 18 21.57 0.56 -2.64
C GLU A 18 20.08 0.51 -2.96
N ILE A 19 19.47 -0.66 -2.71
CA ILE A 19 18.05 -0.93 -2.91
C ILE A 19 17.35 -0.87 -1.55
N GLY A 20 16.24 -0.15 -1.46
CA GLY A 20 15.45 0.00 -0.25
C GLY A 20 13.96 0.20 -0.56
N ALA A 21 13.14 0.51 0.45
CA ALA A 21 11.69 0.70 0.26
C ALA A 21 11.36 1.81 -0.76
N TYR A 22 12.21 2.84 -0.86
CA TYR A 22 12.09 3.89 -1.88
C TYR A 22 12.20 3.36 -3.32
N THR A 23 12.83 2.22 -3.55
CA THR A 23 12.95 1.56 -4.86
C THR A 23 11.60 1.03 -5.33
N ASP A 24 10.85 0.38 -4.45
CA ASP A 24 9.51 -0.11 -4.76
C ASP A 24 8.51 1.05 -4.92
N ILE A 25 8.69 2.12 -4.15
CA ILE A 25 7.90 3.36 -4.29
C ILE A 25 8.03 3.96 -5.70
N TYR A 26 9.22 3.92 -6.30
CA TYR A 26 9.43 4.36 -7.67
C TYR A 26 8.66 3.49 -8.67
N SER A 27 8.80 2.17 -8.55
CA SER A 27 8.11 1.20 -9.41
C SER A 27 6.59 1.36 -9.32
N LEU A 28 6.07 1.52 -8.11
CA LEU A 28 4.65 1.78 -7.87
C LEU A 28 4.18 3.07 -8.54
N ALA A 29 4.96 4.15 -8.46
CA ALA A 29 4.59 5.42 -9.09
C ALA A 29 4.52 5.34 -10.61
N LEU A 30 5.39 4.56 -11.26
CA LEU A 30 5.30 4.31 -12.69
C LEU A 30 3.98 3.59 -13.04
N VAL A 31 3.63 2.53 -12.29
CA VAL A 31 2.37 1.80 -12.49
C VAL A 31 1.14 2.72 -12.30
N LEU A 32 1.14 3.54 -11.25
CA LEU A 32 0.05 4.48 -10.98
C LEU A 32 -0.07 5.55 -12.07
N ALA A 33 1.06 6.09 -12.52
CA ALA A 33 1.07 7.05 -13.61
C ALA A 33 0.54 6.43 -14.91
N GLU A 34 0.94 5.22 -15.26
CA GLU A 34 0.41 4.50 -16.44
C GLU A 34 -1.10 4.22 -16.31
N ALA A 35 -1.56 3.81 -15.13
CA ALA A 35 -2.98 3.55 -14.87
C ALA A 35 -3.84 4.81 -15.04
N VAL A 36 -3.36 5.96 -14.56
CA VAL A 36 -4.06 7.25 -14.71
C VAL A 36 -4.03 7.74 -16.15
N LEU A 37 -2.91 7.56 -16.84
CA LEU A 37 -2.73 8.02 -18.22
C LEU A 37 -3.39 7.10 -19.26
N GLY A 38 -3.70 5.85 -18.89
CA GLY A 38 -4.23 4.83 -19.80
C GLY A 38 -3.24 4.37 -20.87
N LYS A 39 -1.95 4.74 -20.74
CA LYS A 39 -0.87 4.41 -21.68
C LYS A 39 0.43 4.23 -20.92
N LYS A 40 1.35 3.48 -21.52
CA LYS A 40 2.68 3.25 -20.95
C LYS A 40 3.52 4.52 -20.94
N LEU A 41 4.40 4.63 -19.94
CA LEU A 41 5.43 5.66 -19.91
C LEU A 41 6.64 5.20 -20.72
N GLU A 42 7.25 6.15 -21.43
CA GLU A 42 8.47 5.92 -22.22
C GLU A 42 9.70 5.77 -21.31
N MET A 43 9.84 4.60 -20.68
CA MET A 43 10.89 4.32 -19.69
C MET A 43 12.09 3.53 -20.24
N GLY A 44 12.20 3.46 -21.57
CA GLY A 44 13.28 2.78 -22.28
C GLY A 44 13.11 1.26 -22.38
N THR A 45 13.60 0.69 -23.47
CA THR A 45 13.54 -0.77 -23.78
C THR A 45 14.91 -1.45 -23.68
N SER A 46 15.96 -0.66 -23.45
CA SER A 46 17.35 -1.09 -23.23
C SER A 46 17.89 -0.48 -21.95
N GLU A 47 18.98 -1.01 -21.41
CA GLU A 47 19.62 -0.48 -20.20
C GLU A 47 20.01 1.00 -20.35
N ASP A 48 20.62 1.37 -21.49
CA ASP A 48 21.04 2.76 -21.74
C ASP A 48 19.87 3.72 -21.90
N SER A 49 18.82 3.32 -22.63
CA SER A 49 17.62 4.15 -22.78
C SER A 49 16.87 4.28 -21.46
N ALA A 50 16.81 3.21 -20.67
CA ALA A 50 16.22 3.20 -19.35
C ALA A 50 16.98 4.09 -18.37
N ARG A 51 18.32 4.06 -18.39
CA ARG A 51 19.18 4.95 -17.60
C ARG A 51 18.95 6.41 -17.96
N LYS A 52 18.88 6.75 -19.26
CA LYS A 52 18.60 8.11 -19.73
C LYS A 52 17.21 8.60 -19.30
N ALA A 53 16.18 7.77 -19.44
CA ALA A 53 14.81 8.11 -19.04
C ALA A 53 14.68 8.44 -17.55
N ARG A 54 15.59 7.92 -16.72
CA ARG A 54 15.63 8.07 -15.26
C ARG A 54 16.43 9.25 -14.76
N LEU A 55 17.06 10.03 -15.65
CA LEU A 55 17.78 11.25 -15.26
C LEU A 55 16.82 12.36 -14.82
N THR A 56 15.55 12.28 -15.25
CA THR A 56 14.51 13.26 -14.97
C THR A 56 13.22 12.57 -14.59
N VAL A 57 12.32 13.28 -13.90
CA VAL A 57 10.95 12.81 -13.70
C VAL A 57 10.25 12.72 -15.07
N PRO A 58 9.54 11.62 -15.37
CA PRO A 58 8.80 11.49 -16.64
C PRO A 58 7.70 12.55 -16.75
N ASN A 59 7.21 12.79 -17.96
CA ASN A 59 6.20 13.82 -18.18
C ASN A 59 4.85 13.43 -17.55
N LEU A 60 4.47 14.12 -16.47
CA LEU A 60 3.21 13.93 -15.74
C LEU A 60 2.16 15.02 -16.05
N SER A 61 2.27 15.71 -17.20
CA SER A 61 1.41 16.88 -17.48
C SER A 61 -0.08 16.55 -17.60
N GLN A 62 -0.39 15.31 -18.02
CA GLN A 62 -1.77 14.83 -18.17
C GLN A 62 -2.34 14.22 -16.87
N ILE A 63 -1.55 14.19 -15.80
CA ILE A 63 -2.00 13.70 -14.49
C ILE A 63 -2.71 14.85 -13.73
N PRO A 64 -3.86 14.58 -13.08
CA PRO A 64 -4.54 15.55 -12.21
C PRO A 64 -3.60 16.16 -11.16
N LYS A 65 -3.79 17.44 -10.85
CA LYS A 65 -2.92 18.20 -9.95
C LYS A 65 -2.83 17.56 -8.56
N GLU A 66 -3.91 16.93 -8.13
CA GLU A 66 -4.07 16.25 -6.85
C GLU A 66 -3.11 15.07 -6.67
N LEU A 67 -2.77 14.37 -7.76
CA LEU A 67 -1.85 13.23 -7.75
C LEU A 67 -0.45 13.59 -8.27
N LYS A 68 -0.35 14.65 -9.07
CA LYS A 68 0.89 15.04 -9.74
C LYS A 68 2.02 15.32 -8.75
N ALA A 69 1.75 15.99 -7.63
CA ALA A 69 2.77 16.32 -6.63
C ALA A 69 3.36 15.05 -5.99
N GLN A 70 2.51 14.11 -5.61
CA GLN A 70 2.88 12.84 -4.96
C GLN A 70 3.65 11.96 -5.93
N LEU A 71 3.15 11.78 -7.16
CA LEU A 71 3.86 11.00 -8.17
C LEU A 71 5.21 11.63 -8.54
N THR A 72 5.31 12.96 -8.56
CA THR A 72 6.61 13.65 -8.75
C THR A 72 7.58 13.33 -7.62
N ALA A 73 7.12 13.35 -6.36
CA ALA A 73 7.95 13.02 -5.20
C ALA A 73 8.39 11.54 -5.19
N MET A 74 7.52 10.62 -5.61
CA MET A 74 7.84 9.20 -5.73
C MET A 74 8.78 8.89 -6.91
N LEU A 75 8.69 9.64 -8.01
CA LEU A 75 9.49 9.45 -9.22
C LEU A 75 10.81 10.24 -9.21
N HIS A 76 11.20 10.80 -8.06
CA HIS A 76 12.45 11.54 -7.95
C HIS A 76 13.65 10.62 -8.29
N PRO A 77 14.55 11.03 -9.21
CA PRO A 77 15.71 10.22 -9.62
C PRO A 77 16.66 9.87 -8.48
N ASN A 78 16.98 10.85 -7.64
CA ASN A 78 17.81 10.66 -6.45
C ASN A 78 16.99 10.02 -5.33
N PRO A 79 17.36 8.82 -4.84
CA PRO A 79 16.67 8.15 -3.74
C PRO A 79 16.56 8.99 -2.48
N LYS A 80 17.58 9.79 -2.13
CA LYS A 80 17.59 10.62 -0.90
C LYS A 80 16.58 11.76 -0.93
N GLN A 81 16.12 12.13 -2.12
CA GLN A 81 15.10 13.16 -2.34
C GLN A 81 13.71 12.55 -2.60
N ARG A 82 13.61 11.21 -2.59
CA ARG A 82 12.37 10.44 -2.68
C ARG A 82 11.80 10.20 -1.29
N LEU A 83 10.52 9.85 -1.22
CA LEU A 83 9.91 9.28 -0.03
C LEU A 83 10.63 7.98 0.36
N GLN A 84 11.09 7.89 1.60
CA GLN A 84 11.93 6.78 2.07
C GLN A 84 11.12 5.53 2.43
N SER A 85 9.84 5.70 2.75
CA SER A 85 8.98 4.61 3.22
C SER A 85 7.53 4.79 2.77
N MET A 86 6.77 3.68 2.76
CA MET A 86 5.35 3.71 2.42
C MET A 86 4.53 4.51 3.45
N SER A 87 4.93 4.51 4.71
CA SER A 87 4.31 5.34 5.74
C SER A 87 4.50 6.83 5.47
N ASP A 88 5.66 7.26 4.97
CA ASP A 88 5.88 8.65 4.56
C ASP A 88 5.04 9.05 3.34
N LEU A 89 4.77 8.11 2.43
CA LEU A 89 3.83 8.32 1.33
C LEU A 89 2.42 8.56 1.87
N LEU A 90 1.94 7.72 2.77
CA LEU A 90 0.58 7.80 3.31
C LEU A 90 0.30 9.11 4.07
N LYS A 91 1.32 9.72 4.71
CA LYS A 91 1.18 11.04 5.35
C LYS A 91 0.76 12.16 4.38
N HIS A 92 1.11 12.02 3.10
CA HIS A 92 0.92 13.06 2.08
C HIS A 92 0.01 12.61 0.93
N TRP A 93 -0.49 11.37 0.99
CA TRP A 93 -1.36 10.84 -0.04
C TRP A 93 -2.71 11.56 0.02
N PRO A 94 -3.25 12.04 -1.13
CA PRO A 94 -4.54 12.69 -1.13
C PRO A 94 -5.59 11.64 -0.77
N TYR A 95 -6.09 11.70 0.46
CA TYR A 95 -7.31 11.01 0.80
C TYR A 95 -8.44 11.64 -0.03
N PRO A 96 -9.25 10.86 -0.76
CA PRO A 96 -10.40 11.44 -1.44
C PRO A 96 -11.23 12.17 -0.37
N PRO A 97 -11.65 13.44 -0.59
CA PRO A 97 -12.55 14.09 0.34
C PRO A 97 -13.77 13.18 0.52
N GLU A 98 -14.13 12.94 1.78
CA GLU A 98 -15.25 12.10 2.19
C GLU A 98 -16.42 12.32 1.24
N SER A 99 -16.80 11.29 0.47
CA SER A 99 -17.70 11.47 -0.66
C SER A 99 -19.06 11.93 -0.15
N SER A 100 -19.35 13.23 -0.28
CA SER A 100 -20.66 13.79 0.02
C SER A 100 -21.67 13.23 -0.98
N LYS A 101 -22.46 12.24 -0.54
CA LYS A 101 -23.71 11.74 -1.15
C LYS A 101 -23.74 11.80 -2.69
N ILE A 102 -23.11 10.86 -3.37
CA ILE A 102 -23.29 10.69 -4.81
C ILE A 102 -24.72 10.17 -5.06
N ASN A 103 -25.57 10.98 -5.69
CA ASN A 103 -26.88 10.56 -6.18
C ASN A 103 -26.72 9.45 -7.22
N LYS A 104 -27.22 8.24 -6.91
CA LYS A 104 -27.10 6.99 -7.69
C LYS A 104 -27.70 7.01 -9.11
N PHE A 105 -28.10 8.16 -9.64
CA PHE A 105 -28.80 8.29 -10.92
C PHE A 105 -27.94 8.78 -12.10
N LEU A 106 -26.65 9.09 -11.90
CA LEU A 106 -25.81 9.68 -12.96
C LEU A 106 -24.72 8.76 -13.55
N LEU A 107 -24.67 7.48 -13.15
CA LEU A 107 -23.63 6.52 -13.57
C LEU A 107 -24.17 5.44 -14.53
N LEU A 108 -24.96 5.85 -15.53
CA LEU A 108 -25.52 4.94 -16.55
C LEU A 108 -25.22 5.34 -18.01
N GLY A 109 -24.27 6.25 -18.24
CA GLY A 109 -23.79 6.52 -19.59
C GLY A 109 -22.32 6.89 -19.58
N SER A 110 -21.43 5.92 -19.81
CA SER A 110 -20.09 6.04 -20.45
C SER A 110 -19.09 4.94 -20.02
N VAL A 111 -19.38 3.64 -20.16
CA VAL A 111 -18.32 2.61 -20.39
C VAL A 111 -18.89 1.52 -21.29
N ALA A 112 -19.03 1.82 -22.58
CA ALA A 112 -19.23 0.84 -23.63
C ALA A 112 -18.05 0.97 -24.60
N LEU A 113 -16.93 0.31 -24.29
CA LEU A 113 -15.88 -0.18 -25.22
C LEU A 113 -14.61 -0.62 -24.46
N ALA A 114 -14.67 -1.82 -23.86
CA ALA A 114 -13.55 -2.76 -23.74
C ALA A 114 -14.04 -4.10 -23.15
N ALA A 115 -15.17 -4.61 -23.66
CA ALA A 115 -15.62 -5.96 -23.40
C ALA A 115 -15.14 -6.87 -24.53
N SER A 116 -13.88 -7.33 -24.47
CA SER A 116 -13.36 -8.32 -25.42
C SER A 116 -12.10 -9.06 -24.95
N VAL A 117 -11.96 -9.34 -23.65
CA VAL A 117 -11.21 -10.50 -23.15
C VAL A 117 -11.90 -11.03 -21.89
N ILE A 118 -13.00 -11.77 -22.06
CA ILE A 118 -13.62 -12.53 -20.97
C ILE A 118 -13.30 -14.00 -21.20
N GLY A 119 -12.54 -14.58 -20.26
CA GLY A 119 -12.61 -16.00 -19.90
C GLY A 119 -11.84 -16.99 -20.76
N LEU A 120 -10.61 -17.34 -20.34
CA LEU A 120 -10.06 -18.71 -20.27
C LEU A 120 -8.53 -18.70 -20.10
N VAL A 121 -8.05 -18.24 -18.94
CA VAL A 121 -6.92 -18.91 -18.28
C VAL A 121 -7.26 -18.92 -16.80
N LEU A 122 -7.49 -20.12 -16.29
CA LEU A 122 -7.91 -20.43 -14.93
C LEU A 122 -6.81 -20.02 -13.95
N TRP A 123 -6.89 -18.82 -13.40
CA TRP A 123 -6.18 -18.43 -12.18
C TRP A 123 -7.19 -18.49 -11.03
N PRO A 124 -6.92 -19.19 -9.92
CA PRO A 124 -7.72 -19.05 -8.71
C PRO A 124 -7.43 -17.65 -8.18
N SER A 125 -8.31 -16.70 -8.49
CA SER A 125 -8.35 -15.44 -7.76
C SER A 125 -8.87 -15.77 -6.36
N ASP A 126 -7.94 -15.96 -5.43
CA ASP A 126 -8.25 -15.70 -4.03
C ASP A 126 -8.94 -14.32 -4.00
N PRO A 127 -10.16 -14.22 -3.47
CA PRO A 127 -10.91 -12.99 -3.53
C PRO A 127 -10.09 -11.93 -2.80
N ILE A 128 -9.54 -10.97 -3.56
CA ILE A 128 -9.18 -9.67 -3.00
C ILE A 128 -10.46 -9.22 -2.29
N ASN A 129 -10.42 -9.24 -0.96
CA ASN A 129 -11.56 -9.03 -0.09
C ASN A 129 -12.25 -7.73 -0.51
N LYS A 130 -13.39 -7.85 -1.19
CA LYS A 130 -14.25 -6.70 -1.50
C LYS A 130 -14.62 -6.13 -0.14
N THR A 131 -14.02 -5.00 0.24
CA THR A 131 -14.51 -4.21 1.36
C THR A 131 -16.02 -4.08 1.16
N ASN A 132 -16.79 -4.59 2.12
CA ASN A 132 -18.23 -4.59 2.02
C ASN A 132 -18.66 -3.12 1.87
N PRO A 133 -19.57 -2.76 0.95
CA PRO A 133 -20.16 -1.42 0.90
C PRO A 133 -20.84 -0.99 2.22
N ALA A 134 -20.95 -1.88 3.21
CA ALA A 134 -21.32 -1.56 4.59
C ALA A 134 -20.14 -1.06 5.47
N ASP A 135 -18.88 -1.30 5.08
CA ASP A 135 -17.69 -0.90 5.85
C ASP A 135 -17.28 0.56 5.60
N ILE A 136 -17.70 1.16 4.49
CA ILE A 136 -17.46 2.59 4.16
C ILE A 136 -18.21 3.59 5.05
N ASN A 137 -19.14 3.12 5.90
CA ASN A 137 -19.84 3.93 6.90
C ASN A 137 -19.38 3.64 8.34
N ARG A 138 -18.44 2.69 8.53
CA ARG A 138 -17.84 2.51 9.85
C ARG A 138 -16.79 3.58 10.00
N GLY A 139 -16.91 4.40 11.05
CA GLY A 139 -15.85 5.32 11.42
C GLY A 139 -14.52 4.60 11.61
N TYR A 140 -13.44 5.36 11.76
CA TYR A 140 -12.13 4.82 12.12
C TYR A 140 -11.78 5.20 13.56
N GLY A 141 -10.99 4.36 14.22
CA GLY A 141 -10.28 4.70 15.44
C GLY A 141 -8.79 4.44 15.28
N TYR A 142 -8.05 4.58 16.37
CA TYR A 142 -6.60 4.44 16.40
C TYR A 142 -6.21 3.28 17.30
N LEU A 143 -5.22 2.49 16.87
CA LEU A 143 -4.64 1.41 17.64
C LEU A 143 -3.16 1.69 17.88
N THR A 144 -2.76 1.67 19.15
CA THR A 144 -1.35 1.71 19.58
C THR A 144 -1.01 0.35 20.17
N VAL A 145 0.09 -0.26 19.72
CA VAL A 145 0.51 -1.60 20.16
C VAL A 145 2.00 -1.61 20.45
N HIS A 146 2.34 -1.85 21.72
CA HIS A 146 3.72 -2.05 22.16
C HIS A 146 3.87 -3.48 22.65
N SER A 147 4.98 -4.13 22.28
CA SER A 147 5.25 -5.50 22.71
C SER A 147 6.68 -5.66 23.19
N ASN A 148 6.88 -6.65 24.06
CA ASN A 148 8.18 -7.11 24.50
C ASN A 148 8.35 -8.60 24.17
N PRO A 149 9.31 -8.97 23.30
CA PRO A 149 10.19 -8.09 22.53
C PRO A 149 9.43 -7.28 21.46
N GLU A 150 10.01 -6.15 21.06
CA GLU A 150 9.56 -5.38 19.90
C GLU A 150 9.79 -6.14 18.58
N GLY A 151 9.27 -5.61 17.47
CA GLY A 151 9.43 -6.24 16.15
C GLY A 151 8.48 -7.41 15.95
N ALA A 152 7.29 -7.37 16.56
CA ALA A 152 6.23 -8.35 16.37
C ALA A 152 5.25 -7.86 15.29
N LEU A 153 4.83 -8.75 14.41
CA LEU A 153 3.80 -8.49 13.41
C LEU A 153 2.45 -8.33 14.11
N VAL A 154 1.72 -7.27 13.79
CA VAL A 154 0.36 -7.01 14.27
C VAL A 154 -0.59 -7.13 13.09
N LEU A 155 -1.57 -8.02 13.24
CA LEU A 155 -2.58 -8.37 12.23
C LEU A 155 -3.97 -8.13 12.84
N ALA A 156 -4.95 -7.76 12.03
CA ALA A 156 -6.33 -7.56 12.46
C ALA A 156 -7.33 -8.36 11.64
N ASN A 157 -8.45 -8.69 12.30
CA ASN A 157 -9.61 -9.40 11.76
C ASN A 157 -9.31 -10.84 11.33
N ASP A 158 -10.37 -11.59 11.02
CA ASP A 158 -10.29 -13.03 10.70
C ASP A 158 -9.44 -13.33 9.45
N ASN A 159 -9.26 -12.32 8.59
CA ASN A 159 -8.42 -12.39 7.41
C ASN A 159 -6.94 -12.04 7.66
N HIS A 160 -6.53 -11.81 8.92
CA HIS A 160 -5.16 -11.46 9.30
C HIS A 160 -4.59 -10.27 8.51
N THR A 161 -5.39 -9.22 8.33
CA THR A 161 -4.98 -7.99 7.64
C THR A 161 -3.77 -7.39 8.35
N PHE A 162 -2.66 -7.18 7.64
CA PHE A 162 -1.46 -6.60 8.22
C PHE A 162 -1.69 -5.14 8.62
N ILE A 163 -1.48 -4.84 9.91
CA ILE A 163 -1.59 -3.48 10.46
C ILE A 163 -0.20 -2.84 10.61
N GLY A 164 0.80 -3.61 11.03
CA GLY A 164 2.16 -3.09 11.19
C GLY A 164 3.09 -4.00 12.01
N VAL A 165 4.17 -3.40 12.50
CA VAL A 165 5.17 -4.06 13.37
C VAL A 165 5.33 -3.26 14.65
N THR A 166 5.33 -3.90 15.81
CA THR A 166 5.52 -3.20 17.10
C THR A 166 6.92 -2.57 17.21
N PRO A 167 7.04 -1.36 17.82
CA PRO A 167 5.95 -0.55 18.36
C PRO A 167 5.16 0.19 17.26
N ILE A 168 3.82 0.15 17.36
CA ILE A 168 2.90 0.88 16.48
C ILE A 168 2.25 1.98 17.30
N ASN A 169 2.29 3.21 16.78
CA ASN A 169 1.62 4.36 17.39
C ASN A 169 0.51 4.85 16.45
N LYS A 170 -0.75 4.78 16.91
CA LYS A 170 -1.94 5.30 16.21
C LYS A 170 -2.14 4.76 14.79
N ALA A 171 -2.10 3.45 14.61
CA ALA A 171 -2.54 2.83 13.35
C ALA A 171 -4.06 2.97 13.16
N PHE A 172 -4.49 3.26 11.93
CA PHE A 172 -5.90 3.33 11.58
C PHE A 172 -6.51 1.94 11.56
N ILE A 173 -7.66 1.78 12.22
CA ILE A 173 -8.41 0.53 12.25
C ILE A 173 -9.92 0.82 12.25
N ALA A 174 -10.69 -0.07 11.62
CA ALA A 174 -12.14 0.09 11.50
C ALA A 174 -12.81 0.04 12.87
N VAL A 175 -13.83 0.88 13.08
CA VAL A 175 -14.66 0.87 14.29
C VAL A 175 -15.43 -0.44 14.41
N GLY A 176 -15.56 -0.91 15.65
CA GLY A 176 -16.22 -2.16 16.01
C GLY A 176 -15.28 -3.16 16.68
N SER A 177 -15.76 -4.38 16.83
CA SER A 177 -14.97 -5.49 17.38
C SER A 177 -13.95 -5.96 16.35
N ASN A 178 -12.67 -5.87 16.68
CA ASN A 178 -11.55 -6.34 15.87
C ASN A 178 -10.76 -7.38 16.67
N ASN A 179 -10.48 -8.55 16.07
CA ASN A 179 -9.52 -9.49 16.63
C ASN A 179 -8.10 -9.08 16.20
N ILE A 180 -7.23 -8.77 17.15
CA ILE A 180 -5.82 -8.40 16.91
C ILE A 180 -4.92 -9.59 17.22
N VAL A 181 -4.17 -10.03 16.23
CA VAL A 181 -3.20 -11.11 16.34
C VAL A 181 -1.80 -10.52 16.31
N ILE A 182 -1.00 -10.81 17.35
CA ILE A 182 0.38 -10.36 17.49
C ILE A 182 1.29 -11.58 17.40
N LYS A 183 2.19 -11.57 16.43
CA LYS A 183 3.02 -12.73 16.06
C LYS A 183 4.49 -12.34 15.94
N LYS A 184 5.38 -13.19 16.46
CA LYS A 184 6.82 -13.07 16.25
C LYS A 184 7.44 -14.46 16.08
N ASN A 185 8.40 -14.59 15.16
CA ASN A 185 9.09 -15.86 14.94
C ASN A 185 9.79 -16.33 16.23
N GLY A 186 9.56 -17.59 16.62
CA GLY A 186 10.08 -18.18 17.86
C GLY A 186 9.25 -17.88 19.12
N TYR A 187 8.12 -17.18 18.98
CA TYR A 187 7.24 -16.79 20.09
C TYR A 187 5.80 -17.25 19.83
N SER A 188 5.08 -17.52 20.92
CA SER A 188 3.66 -17.86 20.87
C SER A 188 2.84 -16.66 20.42
N ASN A 189 1.85 -16.91 19.56
CA ASN A 189 0.94 -15.86 19.10
C ASN A 189 0.04 -15.39 20.25
N ILE A 190 -0.29 -14.11 20.26
CA ILE A 190 -1.28 -13.52 21.15
C ILE A 190 -2.45 -13.03 20.31
N GLU A 191 -3.67 -13.37 20.71
CA GLU A 191 -4.90 -12.88 20.10
C GLU A 191 -5.69 -12.07 21.12
N LYS A 192 -6.15 -10.88 20.73
CA LYS A 192 -6.94 -9.98 21.57
C LYS A 192 -8.09 -9.40 20.78
N ASN A 193 -9.31 -9.67 21.23
CA ASN A 193 -10.48 -8.95 20.76
C ASN A 193 -10.53 -7.58 21.43
N ILE A 194 -10.55 -6.52 20.62
CA ILE A 194 -10.67 -5.15 21.07
C ILE A 194 -11.85 -4.47 20.41
N GLU A 195 -12.50 -3.58 21.14
CA GLU A 195 -13.53 -2.71 20.59
C GLU A 195 -12.93 -1.36 20.25
N ILE A 196 -12.93 -1.01 18.97
CA ILE A 196 -12.47 0.29 18.49
C ILE A 196 -13.68 1.22 18.39
N LYS A 197 -13.59 2.39 19.04
CA LYS A 197 -14.58 3.47 18.94
C LYS A 197 -14.12 4.53 17.94
N GLN A 198 -15.10 5.22 17.33
CA GLN A 198 -14.82 6.25 16.34
C GLN A 198 -14.00 7.39 16.94
N ASN A 199 -12.93 7.78 16.25
CA ASN A 199 -11.97 8.81 16.64
C ASN A 199 -11.33 8.60 18.03
N SER A 200 -11.42 7.41 18.60
CA SER A 200 -10.80 7.04 19.86
C SER A 200 -9.54 6.24 19.61
N GLU A 201 -8.56 6.40 20.50
CA GLU A 201 -7.39 5.54 20.55
C GLU A 201 -7.64 4.39 21.53
N GLN A 202 -7.25 3.19 21.12
CA GLN A 202 -7.14 2.01 21.97
C GLN A 202 -5.67 1.62 22.04
N ALA A 203 -5.13 1.56 23.25
CA ALA A 203 -3.77 1.13 23.49
C ALA A 203 -3.74 -0.33 23.95
N LEU A 204 -2.81 -1.09 23.37
CA LEU A 204 -2.39 -2.42 23.79
C LEU A 204 -0.93 -2.32 24.22
N ASP A 205 -0.73 -1.73 25.39
CA ASP A 205 0.58 -1.59 26.02
C ASP A 205 0.93 -2.90 26.75
N ASP A 206 2.23 -3.12 26.98
CA ASP A 206 2.77 -4.23 27.78
C ASP A 206 2.46 -5.65 27.25
N ILE A 207 2.36 -5.83 25.93
CA ILE A 207 2.18 -7.16 25.35
C ILE A 207 3.49 -7.97 25.47
N ILE A 208 3.54 -8.94 26.39
CA ILE A 208 4.69 -9.82 26.55
C ILE A 208 4.50 -11.09 25.71
N LEU A 209 5.36 -11.30 24.72
CA LEU A 209 5.37 -12.52 23.93
C LEU A 209 6.28 -13.55 24.61
N ASN A 210 5.73 -14.74 24.86
CA ASN A 210 6.48 -15.86 25.43
C ASN A 210 7.13 -16.68 24.32
N LYS A 211 8.39 -17.10 24.50
CA LYS A 211 9.04 -18.01 23.55
C LYS A 211 8.27 -19.33 23.48
N MET A 212 8.14 -19.89 22.28
CA MET A 212 7.59 -21.23 22.14
C MET A 212 8.61 -22.22 22.71
N SER A 213 8.15 -23.13 23.57
CA SER A 213 8.99 -24.24 24.01
C SER A 213 9.42 -25.07 22.80
N ALA A 214 10.70 -25.44 22.73
CA ALA A 214 11.13 -26.44 21.77
C ALA A 214 10.44 -27.76 22.16
N THR A 215 9.66 -28.32 21.24
CA THR A 215 9.16 -29.69 21.39
C THR A 215 10.39 -30.61 21.39
N GLU A 216 10.60 -31.33 22.49
CA GLU A 216 11.64 -32.38 22.61
C GLU A 216 11.45 -33.52 21.60
#